data_AF-A0A2A4YBP4-F1
#
_entry.id   AF-A0A2A4YBP4-F1
#
_cell.length_a   1.000
_cell.length_b   1.000
_cell.length_c   1.000
_cell.angle_alpha   90.00
_cell.angle_beta   90.00
_cell.angle_gamma   90.00
#
_symmetry.space_group_name_H-M   'P 1'
#
loop_
_entity.id
_entity.type
_entity.pdbx_description
1 polymer ?
#
loop_
_entity_poly.entity_id
_entity_poly.type
_entity_poly.pdbx_seq_one_letter_code
_entity_poly.pdbx_strand_id
1 'polypeptide(L)'
;MLRGWIFYKRKKVLILDKLHRNQHSLNDDTFRVLLNTYENLEELTIQNQNITGTGFNDPKSPARTFKIEKLDLTGNVITVAGLRTIIRVCPSLVTFTFHYDTKGAVSVLKEVEKIRKFTDVTLIIPS
;
A
#
# COMPACT_ATOMS: atom_id res chain seq x y z
N MET A 1 16.51 -15.68 18.06
CA MET A 1 16.87 -14.29 18.43
C MET A 1 16.36 -13.36 17.33
N LEU A 2 15.21 -12.71 17.54
CA LEU A 2 14.65 -11.72 16.61
C LEU A 2 15.38 -10.39 16.83
N ARG A 3 16.36 -10.07 15.97
CA ARG A 3 17.04 -8.77 16.02
C ARG A 3 16.20 -7.71 15.32
N GLY A 4 15.70 -6.78 16.13
CA GLY A 4 15.94 -5.36 15.89
C GLY A 4 15.05 -4.66 14.88
N TRP A 5 13.74 -4.67 15.11
CA TRP A 5 12.92 -3.55 14.66
C TRP A 5 12.69 -2.64 15.87
N ILE A 6 13.41 -1.53 15.94
CA ILE A 6 13.20 -0.55 17.01
C ILE A 6 11.98 0.28 16.62
N PHE A 7 10.86 -0.03 17.26
CA PHE A 7 9.55 0.53 16.95
C PHE A 7 9.25 1.75 17.82
N TYR A 8 9.12 2.92 17.21
CA TYR A 8 8.62 4.12 17.88
C TYR A 8 7.14 4.32 17.53
N LYS A 9 6.29 4.33 18.56
CA LYS A 9 4.82 4.55 18.54
C LYS A 9 4.37 5.93 17.97
N ARG A 10 5.31 6.72 17.42
CA ARG A 10 5.12 8.07 16.85
C ARG A 10 5.50 8.19 15.37
N LYS A 11 5.90 7.10 14.71
CA LYS A 11 6.27 7.18 13.28
C LYS A 11 5.02 7.29 12.41
N LYS A 12 4.76 8.51 11.95
CA LYS A 12 3.83 8.83 10.85
C LYS A 12 4.32 8.28 9.50
N VAL A 13 5.62 7.96 9.40
CA VAL A 13 6.29 7.50 8.18
C VAL A 13 6.90 6.11 8.41
N LEU A 14 6.60 5.17 7.51
CA LEU A 14 7.19 3.83 7.48
C LEU A 14 7.71 3.51 6.09
N ILE A 15 8.99 3.11 6.01
CA ILE A 15 9.65 2.74 4.76
C ILE A 15 10.19 1.32 4.92
N LEU A 16 9.73 0.42 4.06
CA LEU A 16 10.16 -0.96 3.96
C LEU A 16 10.69 -1.20 2.55
N ASP A 17 12.00 -1.41 2.47
CA ASP A 17 12.64 -1.85 1.23
C ASP A 17 13.18 -3.26 1.40
N LYS A 18 13.10 -4.04 0.32
CA LYS A 18 13.61 -5.41 0.18
C LYS A 18 15.11 -5.51 0.43
N LEU A 19 15.83 -4.38 0.50
CA LEU A 19 17.25 -4.32 0.83
C LEU A 19 17.63 -5.02 2.15
N HIS A 20 16.69 -5.32 3.05
CA HIS A 20 16.89 -6.25 4.16
C HIS A 20 16.69 -7.72 3.73
N ARG A 21 17.67 -8.25 2.99
CA ARG A 21 17.70 -9.56 2.28
C ARG A 21 17.34 -10.85 3.05
N ASN A 22 16.97 -10.83 4.33
CA ASN A 22 16.95 -12.08 5.13
C ASN A 22 15.70 -12.38 5.97
N GLN A 23 14.56 -11.70 5.79
CA GLN A 23 13.33 -12.12 6.49
C GLN A 23 12.10 -11.90 5.59
N HIS A 24 11.50 -13.01 5.16
CA HIS A 24 10.13 -13.21 4.64
C HIS A 24 9.55 -12.12 3.71
N SER A 25 9.31 -12.52 2.45
CA SER A 25 8.52 -11.73 1.48
C SER A 25 7.22 -11.24 2.13
N LEU A 26 7.01 -9.92 2.17
CA LEU A 26 5.72 -9.39 2.60
C LEU A 26 4.65 -9.76 1.57
N ASN A 27 3.51 -10.20 2.08
CA ASN A 27 2.28 -10.49 1.34
C ASN A 27 1.12 -9.74 1.99
N ASP A 28 -0.07 -9.77 1.40
CA ASP A 28 -1.22 -9.01 1.91
C ASP A 28 -1.61 -9.37 3.36
N ASP A 29 -1.39 -10.60 3.82
CA ASP A 29 -1.70 -11.00 5.19
C ASP A 29 -0.73 -10.42 6.22
N THR A 30 0.56 -10.55 5.97
CA THR A 30 1.60 -9.94 6.82
C THR A 30 1.52 -8.41 6.78
N PHE A 31 1.17 -7.86 5.63
CA PHE A 31 0.93 -6.43 5.46
C PHE A 31 -0.31 -5.94 6.24
N ARG A 32 -1.39 -6.72 6.29
CA ARG A 32 -2.57 -6.39 7.12
C ARG A 32 -2.20 -6.31 8.60
N VAL A 33 -1.41 -7.26 9.10
CA VAL A 33 -0.91 -7.22 10.50
C VAL A 33 -0.11 -5.95 10.76
N LEU A 34 0.71 -5.54 9.80
CA LEU A 34 1.49 -4.31 9.87
C LEU A 34 0.58 -3.07 9.92
N LEU A 35 -0.38 -2.94 9.01
CA LEU A 35 -1.37 -1.85 9.02
C LEU A 35 -2.16 -1.79 10.33
N ASN A 36 -2.47 -2.94 10.92
CA ASN A 36 -3.15 -3.04 12.21
C ASN A 36 -2.25 -2.63 13.38
N THR A 37 -0.94 -2.76 13.24
CA THR A 37 0.04 -2.34 14.26
C THR A 37 0.25 -0.83 14.27
N TYR A 38 0.15 -0.17 13.10
CA TYR A 38 0.43 1.26 12.95
C TYR A 38 -0.80 2.04 12.49
N GLU A 39 -1.73 2.28 13.43
CA GLU A 39 -3.02 2.91 13.14
C GLU A 39 -2.95 4.38 12.72
N ASN A 40 -1.81 5.05 12.96
CA ASN A 40 -1.58 6.47 12.70
C ASN A 40 -0.56 6.73 11.59
N LEU A 41 -0.37 5.80 10.66
CA LEU A 41 0.48 6.04 9.49
C LEU A 41 -0.13 7.11 8.57
N GLU A 42 0.70 8.05 8.17
CA GLU A 42 0.42 9.10 7.18
C GLU A 42 1.21 8.84 5.90
N GLU A 43 2.41 8.26 6.00
CA GLU A 43 3.24 7.91 4.85
C GLU A 43 3.72 6.47 4.94
N LEU A 44 3.57 5.73 3.84
CA LEU A 44 3.96 4.33 3.75
C LEU A 44 4.64 4.05 2.41
N THR A 45 5.87 3.54 2.48
CA THR A 45 6.60 3.02 1.33
C THR A 45 6.87 1.54 1.55
N ILE A 46 6.38 0.68 0.67
CA ILE A 46 6.70 -0.75 0.65
C ILE A 46 7.05 -1.12 -0.77
N GLN A 47 8.31 -1.43 -1.04
CA GLN A 47 8.76 -1.67 -2.40
C GLN A 47 9.18 -3.13 -2.65
N ASN A 48 8.94 -3.60 -3.87
CA ASN A 48 9.43 -4.88 -4.39
C ASN A 48 8.98 -6.13 -3.58
N GLN A 49 7.76 -6.10 -3.05
CA GLN A 49 7.14 -7.21 -2.32
C GLN A 49 6.00 -7.86 -3.13
N ASN A 50 5.25 -8.77 -2.51
CA ASN A 50 4.12 -9.46 -3.12
C ASN A 50 2.77 -8.92 -2.61
N ILE A 51 2.63 -7.59 -2.57
CA ILE A 51 1.40 -6.92 -2.14
C ILE A 51 0.47 -6.72 -3.33
N THR A 52 -0.80 -7.11 -3.21
CA THR A 52 -1.81 -6.89 -4.25
C THR A 52 -2.74 -5.72 -3.98
N GLY A 53 -2.68 -5.18 -2.76
CA GLY A 53 -3.56 -4.12 -2.25
C GLY A 53 -4.77 -4.67 -1.47
N THR A 54 -4.99 -5.98 -1.47
CA THR A 54 -6.07 -6.62 -0.70
C THR A 54 -5.76 -6.71 0.80
N GLY A 55 -4.51 -6.53 1.20
CA GLY A 55 -4.10 -6.45 2.61
C GLY A 55 -4.68 -5.24 3.35
N PHE A 56 -5.09 -4.19 2.61
CA PHE A 56 -5.86 -3.07 3.17
C PHE A 56 -7.30 -3.44 3.54
N ASN A 57 -7.81 -4.57 3.05
CA ASN A 57 -9.12 -5.07 3.45
C ASN A 57 -8.98 -5.87 4.73
N ASP A 58 -9.57 -5.40 5.83
CA ASP A 58 -9.70 -6.19 7.05
C ASP A 58 -11.14 -6.72 7.16
N PRO A 59 -11.38 -8.03 6.98
CA PRO A 59 -12.73 -8.61 7.09
C PRO A 59 -13.32 -8.46 8.50
N LYS A 60 -12.49 -8.27 9.54
CA LYS A 60 -12.94 -8.02 10.91
C LYS A 60 -13.31 -6.55 11.14
N SER A 61 -12.86 -5.65 10.27
CA SER A 61 -13.15 -4.21 10.37
C SER A 61 -13.35 -3.61 8.97
N PRO A 62 -14.45 -3.95 8.29
CA PRO A 62 -14.68 -3.52 6.91
C PRO A 62 -14.86 -2.00 6.78
N ALA A 63 -15.22 -1.31 7.86
CA ALA A 63 -15.36 0.14 7.92
C ALA A 63 -14.06 0.87 8.34
N ARG A 64 -12.96 0.14 8.57
CA ARG A 64 -11.67 0.74 8.94
C ARG A 64 -11.19 1.67 7.83
N THR A 65 -10.75 2.85 8.25
CA THR A 65 -10.04 3.79 7.39
C THR A 65 -8.63 4.03 7.92
N PHE A 66 -7.72 4.35 7.01
CA PHE A 66 -6.34 4.69 7.30
C PHE A 66 -6.10 6.16 6.98
N LYS A 67 -5.26 6.81 7.80
CA LYS A 67 -4.88 8.22 7.63
C LYS A 67 -3.71 8.40 6.66
N ILE A 68 -3.45 7.42 5.80
CA ILE A 68 -2.33 7.45 4.86
C ILE A 68 -2.61 8.50 3.79
N GLU A 69 -1.72 9.47 3.70
CA GLU A 69 -1.69 10.57 2.75
C GLU A 69 -0.73 10.28 1.59
N LYS A 70 0.37 9.55 1.85
CA LYS A 70 1.33 9.14 0.82
C LYS A 70 1.56 7.63 0.86
N LEU A 71 1.35 6.99 -0.29
CA LEU A 71 1.52 5.56 -0.45
C LEU A 71 2.42 5.27 -1.64
N ASP A 72 3.49 4.53 -1.42
CA ASP A 72 4.36 4.04 -2.48
C ASP A 72 4.44 2.50 -2.39
N LEU A 73 3.88 1.85 -3.41
CA LEU A 73 3.87 0.40 -3.60
C LEU A 73 4.61 0.00 -4.88
N THR A 74 5.61 0.78 -5.29
CA THR A 74 6.50 0.49 -6.43
C THR A 74 7.05 -0.95 -6.36
N GLY A 75 7.08 -1.66 -7.48
CA GLY A 75 7.57 -3.04 -7.53
C GLY A 75 6.64 -4.09 -6.92
N ASN A 76 5.41 -3.74 -6.52
CA ASN A 76 4.36 -4.68 -6.13
C ASN A 76 3.35 -4.88 -7.27
N VAL A 77 2.59 -5.98 -7.22
CA VAL A 77 1.60 -6.32 -8.26
C VAL A 77 0.20 -5.88 -7.82
N ILE A 78 -0.09 -4.58 -7.91
CA ILE A 78 -1.39 -4.05 -7.48
C ILE A 78 -2.50 -4.47 -8.46
N THR A 79 -3.52 -5.14 -7.94
CA THR A 79 -4.68 -5.57 -8.72
C THR A 79 -5.76 -4.49 -8.75
N VAL A 80 -6.69 -4.56 -9.71
CA VAL A 80 -7.86 -3.66 -9.76
C VAL A 80 -8.70 -3.75 -8.47
N ALA A 81 -8.85 -4.96 -7.91
CA ALA A 81 -9.57 -5.16 -6.65
C ALA A 81 -8.83 -4.54 -5.44
N GLY A 82 -7.50 -4.68 -5.39
CA GLY A 82 -6.66 -4.05 -4.38
C GLY A 82 -6.68 -2.53 -4.47
N LEU A 83 -6.59 -1.98 -5.69
CA LEU A 83 -6.73 -0.55 -5.95
C LEU A 83 -8.06 0.00 -5.38
N ARG A 84 -9.20 -0.62 -5.73
CA ARG A 84 -10.52 -0.25 -5.19
C ARG A 84 -10.56 -0.26 -3.67
N THR A 85 -9.92 -1.25 -3.07
CA THR A 85 -9.81 -1.37 -1.61
C THR A 85 -9.06 -0.18 -1.03
N ILE A 86 -7.85 0.11 -1.54
CA ILE A 86 -6.99 1.22 -1.09
C ILE A 86 -7.75 2.54 -1.14
N ILE A 87 -8.44 2.82 -2.25
CA ILE A 87 -9.18 4.07 -2.47
C ILE A 87 -10.27 4.27 -1.42
N ARG A 88 -11.00 3.18 -1.13
CA ARG A 88 -12.10 3.14 -0.19
C ARG A 88 -11.62 3.34 1.25
N VAL A 89 -10.53 2.71 1.63
CA VAL A 89 -10.05 2.70 3.03
C VAL A 89 -9.05 3.81 3.33
N CYS A 90 -8.44 4.46 2.34
CA CYS A 90 -7.52 5.58 2.53
C CYS A 90 -8.16 6.88 2.02
N PRO A 91 -9.16 7.45 2.73
CA PRO A 91 -9.86 8.66 2.29
C PRO A 91 -8.92 9.85 2.11
N SER A 92 -7.89 9.96 2.95
CA SER A 92 -6.91 11.06 2.95
C SER A 92 -5.76 10.89 1.96
N LEU A 93 -5.74 9.83 1.14
CA LEU A 93 -4.62 9.56 0.24
C LEU A 93 -4.54 10.64 -0.85
N VAL A 94 -3.39 11.32 -0.91
CA VAL A 94 -3.09 12.45 -1.80
C VAL A 94 -2.08 12.04 -2.87
N THR A 95 -1.05 11.30 -2.48
CA THR A 95 0.02 10.81 -3.35
C THR A 95 -0.01 9.29 -3.40
N PHE A 96 -0.12 8.71 -4.60
CA PHE A 96 -0.08 7.26 -4.77
C PHE A 96 0.82 6.84 -5.94
N THR A 97 1.86 6.08 -5.62
CA THR A 97 2.80 5.50 -6.59
C THR A 97 2.68 3.99 -6.56
N PHE A 98 2.48 3.37 -7.72
CA PHE A 98 2.41 1.91 -7.82
C PHE A 98 2.73 1.39 -9.22
N HIS A 99 3.09 0.09 -9.27
CA HIS A 99 3.19 -0.66 -10.51
C HIS A 99 1.87 -1.38 -10.77
N TYR A 100 1.47 -1.46 -12.04
CA TYR A 100 0.29 -2.22 -12.45
C TYR A 100 0.65 -3.23 -13.54
N ASP A 101 -0.07 -4.35 -13.57
CA ASP A 101 0.03 -5.35 -14.64
C ASP A 101 -0.67 -4.82 -15.92
N THR A 102 0.03 -4.84 -17.05
CA THR A 102 -0.43 -4.33 -18.34
C THR A 102 -1.72 -4.99 -18.82
N LYS A 103 -2.03 -6.22 -18.37
CA LYS A 103 -3.32 -6.89 -18.65
C LYS A 103 -4.54 -6.18 -18.05
N GLY A 104 -4.36 -5.32 -17.05
CA GLY A 104 -5.41 -4.56 -16.36
C GLY A 104 -5.35 -3.05 -16.57
N ALA A 105 -4.45 -2.55 -17.42
CA ALA A 105 -4.10 -1.13 -17.58
C ALA A 105 -5.32 -0.21 -17.71
N VAL A 106 -6.21 -0.53 -18.64
CA VAL A 106 -7.39 0.29 -18.96
C VAL A 106 -8.36 0.34 -17.77
N SER A 107 -8.53 -0.77 -17.05
CA SER A 107 -9.39 -0.82 -15.86
C SER A 107 -8.78 -0.04 -14.71
N VAL A 108 -7.46 -0.14 -14.51
CA VAL A 108 -6.74 0.64 -13.49
C VAL A 108 -6.87 2.13 -13.76
N LEU A 109 -6.62 2.57 -15.00
CA LEU A 109 -6.76 3.98 -15.39
C LEU A 109 -8.17 4.50 -15.14
N LYS A 110 -9.20 3.75 -15.54
CA LYS A 110 -10.61 4.12 -15.30
C LYS A 110 -10.96 4.22 -13.81
N GLU A 111 -10.36 3.38 -12.96
CA GLU A 111 -10.56 3.51 -11.51
C GLU A 111 -9.80 4.72 -10.98
N VAL A 112 -8.57 4.98 -11.44
CA VAL A 112 -7.78 6.16 -11.07
C VAL A 112 -8.50 7.47 -11.44
N GLU A 113 -9.04 7.56 -12.65
CA GLU A 113 -9.79 8.73 -13.15
C GLU A 113 -11.04 9.07 -12.32
N LYS A 114 -11.66 8.07 -11.68
CA LYS A 114 -12.81 8.31 -10.79
C LYS A 114 -12.41 9.00 -9.49
N ILE A 115 -11.12 9.03 -9.16
CA ILE A 115 -10.64 9.46 -7.85
C ILE A 115 -10.07 10.87 -7.99
N ARG A 116 -10.97 11.85 -8.00
CA ARG A 116 -10.62 13.27 -8.10
C ARG A 116 -9.88 13.86 -6.88
N LYS A 117 -9.55 13.03 -5.87
CA LYS A 117 -8.89 13.47 -4.63
C LYS A 117 -7.36 13.38 -4.68
N PHE A 118 -6.78 12.67 -5.65
CA PHE A 118 -5.34 12.57 -5.74
C PHE A 118 -4.74 13.84 -6.33
N THR A 119 -3.74 14.40 -5.65
CA THR A 119 -2.93 15.47 -6.21
C THR A 119 -1.88 14.90 -7.14
N ASP A 120 -1.33 13.73 -6.80
CA ASP A 120 -0.28 13.07 -7.58
C ASP A 120 -0.52 11.56 -7.65
N VAL A 121 -0.68 11.04 -8.88
CA VAL A 121 -0.70 9.59 -9.14
C VAL A 121 0.39 9.26 -10.14
N THR A 122 1.30 8.39 -9.73
CA THR A 122 2.37 7.90 -10.61
C THR A 122 2.13 6.44 -10.93
N LEU A 123 1.84 6.17 -12.20
CA LEU A 123 1.63 4.85 -12.76
C LEU A 123 2.91 4.39 -13.45
N ILE A 124 3.56 3.36 -12.92
CA ILE A 124 4.79 2.83 -13.50
C ILE A 124 4.45 1.59 -14.33
N ILE A 125 4.78 1.65 -15.62
CA ILE A 125 4.63 0.54 -16.55
C ILE A 125 5.91 -0.32 -16.46
N PRO A 126 5.82 -1.63 -16.16
CA PRO A 126 6.99 -2.49 -16.24
C PRO A 126 7.49 -2.53 -17.68
N SER A 127 8.78 -2.21 -17.86
CA SER A 127 9.52 -2.33 -19.12
C SER A 127 9.70 -3.78 -19.55
#